data_AF-G4Z3V7-F1
#
_entry.id   AF-G4Z3V7-F1
#
_cell.length_a   1.000
_cell.length_b   1.000
_cell.length_c   1.000
_cell.angle_alpha   90.00
_cell.angle_beta   90.00
_cell.angle_gamma   90.00
#
_symmetry.space_group_name_H-M   'P 1'
#
loop_
_entity.id
_entity.type
_entity.pdbx_description
1 polymer ?
#
loop_
_entity_poly.entity_id
_entity_poly.type
_entity_poly.pdbx_seq_one_letter_code
_entity_poly.pdbx_strand_id
1 'polypeptide(L)'
;STLASVAMAACPNKCSGHGKCGLNDLCDCMQNWVGGDCSGRQCPFTRAWHDTAQRDDDGHYYAECGNRCTCDRTTGECACDAGFVGSGCRRMQCPNDCSGHGTCEFIEELASD
;
A
#
# COMPACT_ATOMS: atom_id res chain seq x y z
N SER A 1 -39.76 35.78 -0.87
CA SER A 1 -39.62 34.31 -0.76
C SER A 1 -38.16 33.95 -0.93
N THR A 2 -37.49 33.60 0.16
CA THR A 2 -36.09 33.17 0.18
C THR A 2 -36.07 31.66 -0.01
N LEU A 3 -35.59 31.19 -1.17
CA LEU A 3 -35.36 29.76 -1.40
C LEU A 3 -34.13 29.36 -0.60
N ALA A 4 -34.32 28.64 0.51
CA ALA A 4 -33.24 27.98 1.21
C ALA A 4 -32.80 26.76 0.39
N SER A 5 -31.69 26.87 -0.32
CA SER A 5 -31.03 25.74 -0.96
C SER A 5 -30.45 24.83 0.12
N VAL A 6 -31.09 23.69 0.36
CA VAL A 6 -30.52 22.64 1.22
C VAL A 6 -29.45 21.94 0.39
N ALA A 7 -28.18 22.32 0.59
CA ALA A 7 -27.07 21.54 0.04
C ALA A 7 -27.06 20.19 0.76
N MET A 8 -27.37 19.11 0.05
CA MET A 8 -27.18 17.78 0.59
C MET A 8 -25.66 17.57 0.70
N ALA A 9 -25.15 17.52 1.93
CA ALA A 9 -23.82 16.99 2.22
C ALA A 9 -23.77 15.59 1.59
N ALA A 10 -23.09 15.48 0.46
CA ALA A 10 -23.00 14.29 -0.34
C ALA A 10 -21.53 13.92 -0.44
N CYS A 11 -21.18 12.76 0.10
CA CYS A 11 -19.82 12.28 0.04
C CYS A 11 -19.30 12.23 -1.42
N PRO A 12 -18.01 12.57 -1.63
CA PRO A 12 -17.38 12.51 -2.95
C PRO A 12 -17.63 11.17 -3.64
N ASN A 13 -18.12 11.21 -4.89
CA ASN A 13 -18.49 10.05 -5.70
C ASN A 13 -19.35 8.99 -4.97
N LYS A 14 -20.11 9.38 -3.95
CA LYS A 14 -20.87 8.45 -3.08
C LYS A 14 -19.99 7.34 -2.51
N CYS A 15 -18.77 7.70 -2.11
CA CYS A 15 -17.74 6.76 -1.64
C CYS A 15 -17.45 5.62 -2.62
N SER A 16 -17.68 5.86 -3.92
CA SER A 16 -17.49 4.92 -5.02
C SER A 16 -18.18 3.56 -4.83
N GLY A 17 -19.18 3.46 -3.94
CA GLY A 17 -19.78 2.20 -3.52
C GLY A 17 -18.91 1.32 -2.62
N HIS A 18 -17.72 1.79 -2.22
CA HIS A 18 -16.74 1.08 -1.40
C HIS A 18 -16.57 1.69 -0.01
N GLY A 19 -17.59 2.41 0.47
CA GLY A 19 -17.55 3.01 1.79
C GLY A 19 -18.91 3.49 2.25
N LYS A 20 -18.98 3.86 3.52
CA LYS A 20 -20.15 4.50 4.12
C LYS A 20 -19.90 6.00 4.25
N CYS A 21 -20.87 6.80 3.81
CA CYS A 21 -20.81 8.24 3.98
C CYS A 21 -21.06 8.62 5.45
N GLY A 22 -20.10 9.32 6.06
CA GLY A 22 -20.12 9.74 7.46
C GLY A 22 -20.43 11.23 7.65
N LEU A 23 -20.07 11.75 8.83
CA LEU A 23 -20.14 13.18 9.12
C LEU A 23 -19.08 13.95 8.31
N ASN A 24 -19.35 15.21 8.00
CA ASN A 24 -18.45 16.11 7.27
C ASN A 24 -18.03 15.61 5.88
N ASP A 25 -18.93 14.90 5.18
CA ASP A 25 -18.68 14.39 3.82
C ASP A 25 -17.47 13.44 3.72
N LEU A 26 -17.09 12.82 4.84
CA LEU A 26 -15.99 11.88 4.91
C LEU A 26 -16.48 10.45 4.63
N CYS A 27 -15.80 9.78 3.70
CA CYS A 27 -16.03 8.36 3.44
C CYS A 27 -15.26 7.49 4.45
N ASP A 28 -15.98 6.61 5.13
CA ASP A 28 -15.42 5.49 5.87
C ASP A 28 -15.30 4.28 4.93
N CYS A 29 -14.09 4.03 4.45
CA CYS A 29 -13.85 3.03 3.41
C CYS A 29 -13.93 1.61 3.93
N MET A 30 -14.47 0.72 3.10
CA MET A 30 -14.41 -0.72 3.34
C MET A 30 -12.97 -1.21 3.31
N GLN A 31 -12.72 -2.39 3.88
CA GLN A 31 -11.39 -3.00 3.89
C GLN A 31 -10.79 -3.06 2.47
N ASN A 32 -9.51 -2.69 2.38
CA ASN A 32 -8.72 -2.63 1.14
C ASN A 32 -9.11 -1.54 0.13
N TRP A 33 -9.90 -0.55 0.54
CA TRP A 33 -10.17 0.66 -0.23
C TRP A 33 -9.70 1.91 0.52
N VAL A 34 -9.20 2.89 -0.22
CA VAL A 34 -8.57 4.11 0.29
C VAL A 34 -8.87 5.31 -0.61
N GLY A 35 -8.48 6.50 -0.15
CA GLY A 35 -8.71 7.77 -0.83
C GLY A 35 -9.98 8.47 -0.31
N GLY A 36 -10.17 9.72 -0.74
CA GLY A 36 -11.27 10.55 -0.24
C GLY A 36 -12.67 10.03 -0.60
N ASP A 37 -12.77 9.20 -1.62
CA ASP A 37 -14.01 8.59 -2.12
C ASP A 37 -13.93 7.06 -2.21
N CYS A 38 -12.95 6.42 -1.57
CA CYS A 38 -12.75 4.97 -1.60
C CYS A 38 -12.62 4.36 -3.02
N SER A 39 -12.17 5.14 -4.01
CA SER A 39 -11.93 4.63 -5.36
C SER A 39 -10.60 3.90 -5.52
N GLY A 40 -9.63 4.17 -4.64
CA GLY A 40 -8.31 3.56 -4.69
C GLY A 40 -8.23 2.25 -3.91
N ARG A 41 -7.52 1.26 -4.44
CA ARG A 41 -7.15 0.03 -3.74
C ARG A 41 -5.97 0.28 -2.81
N GLN A 42 -6.05 -0.33 -1.64
CA GLN A 42 -4.90 -0.45 -0.73
C GLN A 42 -3.95 -1.50 -1.31
N CYS A 43 -2.66 -1.16 -1.42
CA CYS A 43 -1.65 -2.17 -1.75
C CYS A 43 -1.13 -2.86 -0.49
N PRO A 44 -0.50 -4.05 -0.63
CA PRO A 44 0.12 -4.76 0.48
C PRO A 44 1.12 -3.89 1.24
N PHE A 45 1.11 -3.99 2.56
CA PHE A 45 2.18 -3.49 3.40
C PHE A 45 3.17 -4.61 3.68
N THR A 46 4.45 -4.32 3.48
CA THR A 46 5.55 -5.21 3.82
C THR A 46 6.58 -4.43 4.62
N ARG A 47 7.57 -5.13 5.18
CA ARG A 47 8.73 -4.47 5.76
C ARG A 47 9.36 -3.55 4.71
N ALA A 48 9.68 -2.32 5.09
CA ALA A 48 10.29 -1.35 4.19
C ALA A 48 11.71 -1.77 3.81
N TRP A 49 12.10 -1.51 2.57
CA TRP A 49 13.49 -1.64 2.13
C TRP A 49 14.37 -0.51 2.66
N HIS A 50 13.75 0.65 2.89
CA HIS A 50 14.38 1.81 3.47
C HIS A 50 13.36 2.60 4.28
N ASP A 51 13.82 3.12 5.40
CA ASP A 51 13.08 3.97 6.31
C ASP A 51 14.04 4.76 7.21
N THR A 52 13.49 5.74 7.91
CA THR A 52 14.27 6.57 8.82
C THR A 52 14.45 5.84 10.14
N ALA A 53 15.68 5.48 10.49
CA ALA A 53 16.01 4.84 11.77
C ALA A 53 15.37 5.59 12.94
N GLN A 54 14.43 4.94 13.63
CA GLN A 54 13.73 5.51 14.78
C GLN A 54 14.37 5.08 16.11
N ARG A 55 14.98 3.90 16.16
CA ARG A 55 15.58 3.28 17.35
C ARG A 55 16.71 2.32 16.96
N ASP A 56 17.49 1.91 17.95
CA ASP A 56 18.69 1.08 17.76
C ASP A 56 18.38 -0.37 17.34
N ASP A 57 17.16 -0.87 17.57
CA ASP A 57 16.78 -2.29 17.36
C ASP A 57 15.65 -2.52 16.34
N ASP A 58 15.03 -1.47 15.79
CA ASP A 58 14.00 -1.59 14.75
C ASP A 58 14.46 -0.84 13.50
N GLY A 59 15.04 -1.62 12.59
CA GLY A 59 15.64 -1.10 11.37
C GLY A 59 14.65 -0.83 10.26
N HIS A 60 13.41 -1.39 10.30
CA HIS A 60 12.46 -1.31 9.18
C HIS A 60 10.97 -1.33 9.60
N TYR A 61 10.29 -0.20 9.45
CA TYR A 61 8.84 -0.09 9.62
C TYR A 61 8.04 -0.74 8.46
N TYR A 62 6.76 -1.06 8.69
CA TYR A 62 5.87 -1.53 7.64
C TYR A 62 5.46 -0.39 6.69
N ALA A 63 5.69 -0.58 5.39
CA ALA A 63 5.38 0.40 4.37
C ALA A 63 4.58 -0.22 3.22
N GLU A 64 3.73 0.60 2.61
CA GLU A 64 2.99 0.20 1.41
C GLU A 64 3.99 -0.12 0.31
N CYS A 65 3.88 -1.35 -0.22
CA CYS A 65 4.83 -1.93 -1.14
C CYS A 65 6.31 -1.79 -0.75
N GLY A 66 6.60 -1.87 0.56
CA GLY A 66 7.95 -1.85 1.10
C GLY A 66 8.73 -0.57 0.79
N ASN A 67 8.07 0.55 0.48
CA ASN A 67 8.68 1.79 -0.01
C ASN A 67 9.52 1.62 -1.30
N ARG A 68 9.39 0.52 -2.03
CA ARG A 68 10.29 0.21 -3.17
C ARG A 68 9.58 0.03 -4.50
N CYS A 69 8.43 0.70 -4.66
CA CYS A 69 7.70 0.74 -5.91
C CYS A 69 6.50 1.72 -5.90
N THR A 70 5.72 1.72 -6.99
CA THR A 70 4.41 2.40 -7.07
C THR A 70 3.26 1.42 -6.86
N CYS A 71 2.28 1.79 -6.02
CA CYS A 71 1.02 1.07 -5.88
C CYS A 71 0.06 1.42 -7.03
N ASP A 72 -0.40 0.42 -7.79
CA ASP A 72 -1.51 0.58 -8.71
C ASP A 72 -2.83 0.59 -7.93
N ARG A 73 -3.43 1.76 -7.82
CA ARG A 73 -4.69 1.98 -7.09
C ARG A 73 -5.91 1.35 -7.75
N THR A 74 -5.81 0.85 -8.97
CA THR A 74 -6.94 0.17 -9.63
C THR A 74 -6.99 -1.30 -9.25
N THR A 75 -5.82 -1.95 -9.15
CA THR A 75 -5.68 -3.38 -8.91
C THR A 75 -5.34 -3.70 -7.46
N GLY A 76 -4.63 -2.81 -6.78
CA GLY A 76 -4.02 -3.06 -5.47
C GLY A 76 -2.69 -3.82 -5.59
N GLU A 77 -2.10 -3.89 -6.79
CA GLU A 77 -0.83 -4.54 -7.03
C GLU A 77 0.33 -3.54 -7.02
N CYS A 78 1.50 -4.01 -6.57
CA CYS A 78 2.72 -3.23 -6.45
C CYS A 78 3.55 -3.37 -7.73
N ALA A 79 3.77 -2.28 -8.45
CA ALA A 79 4.56 -2.25 -9.68
C ALA A 79 6.06 -2.07 -9.36
N CYS A 80 6.73 -3.17 -9.02
CA CYS A 80 8.09 -3.18 -8.47
C CYS A 80 9.15 -2.46 -9.31
N ASP A 81 10.07 -1.79 -8.61
CA ASP A 81 11.27 -1.23 -9.22
C ASP A 81 12.18 -2.36 -9.77
N ALA A 82 13.06 -2.01 -10.72
CA ALA A 82 13.92 -2.98 -11.37
C ALA A 82 14.76 -3.79 -10.37
N GLY A 83 14.74 -5.12 -10.52
CA GLY A 83 15.43 -6.05 -9.62
C GLY A 83 14.64 -6.40 -8.36
N PHE A 84 13.41 -5.91 -8.18
CA PHE A 84 12.52 -6.30 -7.08
C PHE A 84 11.31 -7.07 -7.60
N VAL A 85 10.87 -8.07 -6.85
CA VAL A 85 9.80 -9.00 -7.25
C VAL A 85 8.95 -9.43 -6.05
N GLY A 86 7.83 -10.09 -6.33
CA GLY A 86 6.92 -10.65 -5.32
C GLY A 86 5.93 -9.63 -4.75
N SER A 87 5.03 -10.11 -3.89
CA SER A 87 4.02 -9.26 -3.24
C SER A 87 4.68 -8.17 -2.40
N GLY A 88 4.26 -6.91 -2.61
CA GLY A 88 4.84 -5.75 -1.94
C GLY A 88 6.30 -5.48 -2.30
N CYS A 89 6.82 -6.11 -3.36
CA CYS A 89 8.21 -5.97 -3.79
C CYS A 89 9.25 -6.33 -2.73
N ARG A 90 8.86 -7.18 -1.76
CA ARG A 90 9.67 -7.55 -0.59
C ARG A 90 10.87 -8.46 -0.92
N ARG A 91 11.11 -8.78 -2.19
CA ARG A 91 12.20 -9.67 -2.61
C ARG A 91 13.06 -9.04 -3.69
N MET A 92 14.37 -9.22 -3.60
CA MET A 92 15.26 -8.94 -4.72
C MET A 92 15.31 -10.13 -5.69
N GLN A 93 15.28 -9.85 -6.98
CA GLN A 93 15.48 -10.87 -8.00
C GLN A 93 16.89 -11.44 -7.90
N CYS A 94 16.99 -12.75 -7.81
CA CYS A 94 18.24 -13.48 -7.71
C CYS A 94 18.93 -13.47 -9.08
N PRO A 95 20.19 -13.04 -9.17
CA PRO A 95 20.95 -13.15 -10.41
C PRO A 95 20.99 -14.60 -10.89
N ASN A 96 20.49 -14.86 -12.10
CA ASN A 96 20.45 -16.17 -12.74
C ASN A 96 19.89 -17.30 -11.84
N ASP A 97 18.93 -17.00 -10.97
CA ASP A 97 18.38 -17.97 -10.00
C ASP A 97 19.46 -18.68 -9.18
N CYS A 98 20.40 -17.88 -8.64
CA CYS A 98 21.59 -18.37 -7.92
C CYS A 98 22.45 -19.36 -8.74
N SER A 99 22.28 -19.36 -10.08
CA SER A 99 22.92 -20.28 -11.03
C SER A 99 22.73 -21.77 -10.67
N GLY A 100 21.71 -22.12 -9.88
CA GLY A 100 21.49 -23.45 -9.35
C GLY A 100 22.45 -23.89 -8.23
N HIS A 101 23.28 -22.97 -7.71
CA HIS A 101 24.28 -23.24 -6.67
C HIS A 101 23.93 -22.67 -5.30
N GLY A 102 22.74 -22.10 -5.15
CA GLY A 102 22.26 -21.56 -3.88
C GLY A 102 20.76 -21.47 -3.86
N THR A 103 20.23 -21.15 -2.69
CA THR A 103 18.84 -20.78 -2.51
C THR A 103 18.72 -19.27 -2.56
N CYS A 104 17.58 -18.79 -3.01
CA CYS A 104 17.33 -17.37 -3.01
C CYS A 104 16.41 -17.05 -1.85
N GLU A 105 17.00 -16.43 -0.84
CA GLU A 105 16.40 -16.10 0.45
C GLU A 105 15.94 -14.64 0.48
N PHE A 106 15.02 -14.34 1.40
CA PHE A 106 14.65 -12.99 1.77
C PHE A 106 15.73 -12.37 2.68
N ILE A 107 15.91 -11.05 2.63
CA ILE A 107 16.89 -10.38 3.50
C ILE A 107 16.54 -10.59 4.98
N GLU A 108 15.26 -10.68 5.33
CA GLU A 108 14.85 -10.96 6.69
C GLU A 108 15.23 -12.36 7.16
N GLU A 109 15.23 -13.34 6.26
CA GLU A 109 15.71 -14.71 6.56
C GLU A 109 17.21 -14.67 6.82
N LEU A 110 17.98 -13.98 5.97
CA LEU A 110 19.42 -13.78 6.16
C LEU A 110 19.79 -12.98 7.42
N ALA A 111 18.93 -12.05 7.85
CA ALA A 111 19.16 -11.24 9.05
C ALA A 111 18.80 -11.97 10.35
N SER A 112 18.18 -13.14 10.26
CA SER A 112 17.72 -13.95 11.39
C SER A 112 18.59 -15.19 11.65
N ASP A 113 19.59 -15.44 10.79
CA ASP A 113 20.63 -16.46 10.91
C ASP A 113 21.86 -15.94 11.68
#